data_AF-A0A1Q8ZHL2-F1
#
_entry.id   AF-A0A1Q8ZHL2-F1
#
_cell.length_a   1.000
_cell.length_b   1.000
_cell.length_c   1.000
_cell.angle_alpha   90.00
_cell.angle_beta   90.00
_cell.angle_gamma   90.00
#
_symmetry.space_group_name_H-M   'P 1'
#
loop_
_entity.id
_entity.type
_entity.pdbx_description
1 polymer ?
#
loop_
_entity_poly.entity_id
_entity_poly.type
_entity_poly.pdbx_seq_one_letter_code
_entity_poly.pdbx_strand_id
1 'polypeptide(L)'
;MNISILDDLEQSVTELISSAEVELAEKQLQQQREQEVEVAVQEIRDRLTLLLDQVTQTLEKFESNSVTDSLTRKKLEEKQTYLLEQLDNVYLLAAQVVDARLLQEEEQILNRQVSRELEQWRQGLKADLLEMIRDQEDFFDATDAAITVRGYLNELKEMGALEEVVEALVDQINRTSARGPVARIDNSHEQALFFIYTKAMENRSRTGRTNDIKPQTHHRKSEKQPNPYLELEGKVVIYGGHERLEAAVRSKLRGSNVVLVWCNADSGPSLWEQAESHLISADLVFIITTYTSHKLTEKAKLSCSKAGKVPQMLNSGGLTRTLEAISYGLKTQLLTRQVRSKLA
;
A
#
# COMPACT_ATOMS: atom_id res chain seq x y z
N MET A 1 28.74 -27.44 -8.90
CA MET A 1 27.45 -26.82 -8.54
C MET A 1 27.60 -25.34 -8.80
N ASN A 2 26.75 -24.76 -9.64
CA ASN A 2 26.79 -23.32 -9.92
C ASN A 2 26.35 -22.56 -8.67
N ILE A 3 27.18 -21.64 -8.19
CA ILE A 3 26.91 -20.79 -7.02
C ILE A 3 25.61 -20.00 -7.23
N SER A 4 25.32 -19.57 -8.46
CA SER A 4 24.07 -18.87 -8.80
C SER A 4 22.79 -19.69 -8.52
N ILE A 5 22.83 -21.03 -8.59
CA ILE A 5 21.66 -21.86 -8.24
C ILE A 5 21.41 -21.82 -6.72
N LEU A 6 22.48 -21.66 -5.94
CA LEU A 6 22.38 -21.52 -4.48
C LEU A 6 21.83 -20.13 -4.12
N ASP A 7 22.30 -19.08 -4.80
CA ASP A 7 21.85 -17.70 -4.59
C ASP A 7 20.36 -17.54 -4.95
N ASP A 8 19.92 -18.11 -6.07
CA ASP A 8 18.50 -18.15 -6.47
C ASP A 8 17.62 -18.87 -5.44
N LEU A 9 18.13 -19.98 -4.88
CA LEU A 9 17.43 -20.75 -3.87
C LEU A 9 17.36 -20.00 -2.53
N GLU A 10 18.45 -19.37 -2.10
CA GLU A 10 18.51 -18.55 -0.90
C GLU A 10 17.56 -17.35 -1.00
N GLN A 11 17.51 -16.68 -2.14
CA GLN A 11 16.56 -15.60 -2.40
C GLN A 11 15.12 -16.11 -2.33
N SER A 12 14.81 -17.21 -3.02
CA SER A 12 13.46 -17.79 -3.02
C SER A 12 13.00 -18.22 -1.63
N VAL A 13 13.88 -18.85 -0.84
CA VAL A 13 13.57 -19.26 0.54
C VAL A 13 13.38 -18.05 1.45
N THR A 14 14.23 -17.03 1.32
CA THR A 14 14.13 -15.80 2.12
C THR A 14 12.81 -15.06 1.86
N GLU A 15 12.36 -15.05 0.60
CA GLU A 15 11.06 -14.48 0.22
C GLU A 15 9.87 -15.30 0.75
N LEU A 16 9.95 -16.62 0.71
CA LEU A 16 8.89 -17.47 1.26
C LEU A 16 8.78 -17.31 2.79
N ILE A 17 9.92 -17.22 3.48
CA ILE A 17 9.96 -16.96 4.93
C ILE A 17 9.37 -15.57 5.22
N SER A 18 9.76 -14.54 4.47
CA SER A 18 9.26 -13.19 4.70
C SER A 18 7.75 -13.09 4.45
N SER A 19 7.24 -13.75 3.39
CA SER A 19 5.81 -13.84 3.12
C SER A 19 5.06 -14.56 4.23
N ALA A 20 5.62 -15.67 4.73
CA ALA A 20 5.02 -16.43 5.82
C ALA A 20 5.00 -15.65 7.14
N GLU A 21 6.04 -14.88 7.44
CA GLU A 21 6.09 -13.98 8.60
C GLU A 21 4.98 -12.92 8.55
N VAL A 22 4.76 -12.33 7.38
CA VAL A 22 3.70 -11.34 7.16
C VAL A 22 2.33 -11.97 7.33
N GLU A 23 2.08 -13.12 6.70
CA GLU A 23 0.79 -13.83 6.80
C GLU A 23 0.48 -14.25 8.25
N LEU A 24 1.49 -14.69 9.00
CA LEU A 24 1.34 -15.01 10.43
C LEU A 24 1.04 -13.77 11.27
N ALA A 25 1.74 -12.66 11.03
CA ALA A 25 1.51 -11.40 11.73
C ALA A 25 0.11 -10.85 11.47
N GLU A 26 -0.36 -10.90 10.21
CA GLU A 26 -1.72 -10.50 9.84
C GLU A 26 -2.78 -11.36 10.51
N LYS A 27 -2.57 -12.68 10.55
CA LYS A 27 -3.50 -13.60 11.19
C LYS A 27 -3.57 -13.37 12.70
N GLN A 28 -2.43 -13.11 13.35
CA GLN A 28 -2.37 -12.76 14.76
C GLN A 28 -3.09 -11.44 15.04
N LEU A 29 -2.85 -10.42 14.22
CA LEU A 29 -3.49 -9.11 14.36
C LEU A 29 -5.00 -9.19 14.14
N GLN A 30 -5.45 -10.04 13.22
CA GLN A 30 -6.88 -10.31 13.01
C GLN A 30 -7.52 -11.02 14.22
N GLN A 31 -6.84 -12.01 14.81
CA GLN A 31 -7.32 -12.68 16.02
C GLN A 31 -7.40 -11.70 17.20
N GLN A 32 -6.38 -10.85 17.35
CA GLN A 32 -6.36 -9.80 18.36
C GLN A 32 -7.49 -8.80 18.15
N ARG A 33 -7.73 -8.38 16.90
CA ARG A 33 -8.87 -7.53 16.53
C ARG A 33 -10.20 -8.14 16.97
N GLU A 34 -10.45 -9.40 16.63
CA GLU A 34 -11.71 -10.06 16.99
C GLU A 34 -11.91 -10.13 18.51
N GLN A 35 -10.85 -10.47 19.26
CA GLN A 35 -10.89 -10.52 20.72
C GLN A 35 -11.11 -9.13 21.36
N GLU A 36 -10.39 -8.11 20.90
CA GLU A 36 -10.52 -6.74 21.42
C GLU A 36 -11.89 -6.15 21.09
N VAL A 37 -12.45 -6.46 19.91
CA VAL A 37 -13.81 -6.05 19.54
C VAL A 37 -14.84 -6.72 20.44
N GLU A 38 -14.74 -8.01 20.72
CA GLU A 38 -15.68 -8.69 21.63
C GLU A 38 -15.65 -8.07 23.04
N VAL A 39 -14.47 -7.76 23.57
CA VAL A 39 -14.32 -7.10 24.88
C VAL A 39 -14.95 -5.70 24.84
N ALA A 40 -14.67 -4.91 23.80
CA ALA A 40 -15.22 -3.57 23.65
C ALA A 40 -16.75 -3.57 23.46
N VAL A 41 -17.29 -4.56 22.73
CA VAL A 41 -18.74 -4.77 22.57
C VAL A 41 -19.39 -4.94 23.95
N GLN A 42 -18.83 -5.80 24.80
CA GLN A 42 -19.39 -6.05 26.11
C GLN A 42 -19.32 -4.79 26.99
N GLU A 43 -18.18 -4.10 27.01
CA GLU A 43 -18.02 -2.87 27.80
C GLU A 43 -18.97 -1.75 27.36
N ILE A 44 -19.10 -1.53 26.05
CA ILE A 44 -20.01 -0.51 25.50
C ILE A 44 -21.46 -0.89 25.80
N ARG A 45 -21.83 -2.17 25.63
CA ARG A 45 -23.18 -2.65 25.92
C ARG A 45 -23.54 -2.45 27.39
N ASP A 46 -22.66 -2.80 28.32
CA ASP A 46 -22.91 -2.66 29.75
C ASP A 46 -23.11 -1.19 30.14
N ARG A 47 -22.28 -0.29 29.60
CA ARG A 47 -22.40 1.16 29.82
C ARG A 47 -23.70 1.72 29.24
N LEU A 48 -24.05 1.36 28.00
CA LEU A 48 -25.28 1.83 27.34
C LEU A 48 -26.54 1.31 28.03
N THR A 49 -26.54 0.04 28.46
CA THR A 49 -27.66 -0.58 29.19
C THR A 49 -27.88 0.11 30.54
N LEU A 50 -26.80 0.40 31.28
CA LEU A 50 -26.88 1.13 32.54
C LEU A 50 -27.48 2.54 32.35
N LEU A 51 -27.06 3.26 31.30
CA LEU A 51 -27.61 4.58 30.98
C LEU A 51 -29.08 4.49 30.56
N LEU A 52 -29.46 3.47 29.79
CA LEU A 52 -30.83 3.23 29.36
C LEU A 52 -31.74 2.95 30.56
N ASP A 53 -31.29 2.15 31.53
CA ASP A 53 -32.02 1.88 32.77
C ASP A 53 -32.22 3.16 33.60
N GLN A 54 -31.19 3.99 33.73
CA GLN A 54 -31.28 5.28 34.43
C GLN A 54 -32.27 6.23 33.76
N VAL A 55 -32.25 6.31 32.42
CA VAL A 55 -33.18 7.14 31.64
C VAL A 55 -34.60 6.61 31.79
N THR A 56 -34.80 5.30 31.68
CA THR A 56 -36.12 4.65 31.77
C THR A 56 -36.73 4.85 33.16
N GLN A 57 -35.98 4.59 34.24
CA GLN A 57 -36.43 4.85 35.62
C GLN A 57 -36.77 6.32 35.86
N THR A 58 -36.04 7.24 35.22
CA THR A 58 -36.31 8.67 35.34
C THR A 58 -37.61 9.02 34.60
N LEU A 59 -37.80 8.51 33.37
CA LEU A 59 -39.04 8.70 32.60
C LEU A 59 -40.26 8.14 33.33
N GLU A 60 -40.15 6.95 33.95
CA GLU A 60 -41.21 6.37 34.79
C GLU A 60 -41.57 7.28 35.98
N LYS A 61 -40.59 7.92 36.62
CA LYS A 61 -40.83 8.92 37.68
C LYS A 61 -41.52 10.18 37.15
N PHE A 62 -41.25 10.61 35.92
CA PHE A 62 -41.98 11.72 35.30
C PHE A 62 -43.44 11.34 35.04
N GLU A 63 -43.69 10.10 34.60
CA GLU A 63 -45.04 9.57 34.39
C GLU A 63 -45.83 9.41 35.69
N SER A 64 -45.23 8.81 36.72
CA SER A 64 -45.89 8.62 38.02
C SER A 64 -46.28 9.94 38.69
N ASN A 65 -45.53 11.02 38.40
CA ASN A 65 -45.80 12.36 38.90
C ASN A 65 -46.65 13.22 37.95
N SER A 66 -47.21 12.62 36.88
CA SER A 66 -48.06 13.30 35.88
C SER A 66 -47.41 14.52 35.22
N VAL A 67 -46.07 14.54 35.12
CA VAL A 67 -45.32 15.63 34.47
C VAL A 67 -45.15 15.26 32.99
N THR A 68 -46.11 15.69 32.16
CA THR A 68 -46.20 15.31 30.74
C THR A 68 -45.56 16.31 29.78
N ASP A 69 -45.59 17.61 30.08
CA ASP A 69 -45.12 18.65 29.14
C ASP A 69 -43.77 19.29 29.53
N SER A 70 -42.89 18.50 30.14
CA SER A 70 -41.53 18.96 30.46
C SER A 70 -40.61 18.85 29.25
N LEU A 71 -39.90 19.93 28.92
CA LEU A 71 -38.81 19.92 27.94
C LEU A 71 -37.76 18.85 28.27
N THR A 72 -37.48 18.64 29.55
CA THR A 72 -36.49 17.66 30.03
C THR A 72 -36.96 16.23 29.75
N ARG A 73 -38.25 15.95 29.87
CA ARG A 73 -38.84 14.64 29.53
C ARG A 73 -38.67 14.33 28.04
N LYS A 74 -39.04 15.27 27.17
CA LYS A 74 -38.88 15.11 25.70
C LYS A 74 -37.42 14.82 25.32
N LYS A 75 -36.46 15.55 25.93
CA LYS A 75 -35.02 15.28 25.73
C LYS A 75 -34.58 13.90 26.24
N LEU A 76 -35.16 13.41 27.33
CA LEU A 76 -34.88 12.06 27.83
C LEU A 76 -35.45 10.97 26.92
N GLU A 77 -36.64 11.17 26.34
CA GLU A 77 -37.25 10.26 25.34
C GLU A 77 -36.41 10.22 24.04
N GLU A 78 -35.94 11.38 23.58
CA GLU A 78 -34.99 11.47 22.45
C GLU A 78 -33.68 10.72 22.77
N LYS A 79 -33.15 10.89 23.99
CA LYS A 79 -31.93 10.18 24.43
C LYS A 79 -32.15 8.68 24.61
N GLN A 80 -33.33 8.24 25.06
CA GLN A 80 -33.69 6.82 25.12
C GLN A 80 -33.67 6.20 23.73
N THR A 81 -34.31 6.86 22.76
CA THR A 81 -34.32 6.42 21.35
C THR A 81 -32.91 6.36 20.78
N TYR A 82 -32.10 7.39 21.03
CA TYR A 82 -30.69 7.40 20.63
C TYR A 82 -29.88 6.26 21.27
N LEU A 83 -30.05 5.99 22.57
CA LEU A 83 -29.36 4.88 23.26
C LEU A 83 -29.74 3.51 22.69
N LEU A 84 -31.01 3.31 22.34
CA LEU A 84 -31.49 2.10 21.67
C LEU A 84 -30.86 1.94 20.28
N GLU A 85 -30.79 3.02 19.49
CA GLU A 85 -30.09 2.99 18.20
C GLU A 85 -28.59 2.70 18.35
N GLN A 86 -27.93 3.23 19.39
CA GLN A 86 -26.53 2.91 19.66
C GLN A 86 -26.36 1.46 20.10
N LEU A 87 -27.31 0.90 20.88
CA LEU A 87 -27.31 -0.51 21.28
C LEU A 87 -27.43 -1.45 20.07
N ASP A 88 -28.28 -1.11 19.10
CA ASP A 88 -28.41 -1.86 17.85
C ASP A 88 -27.13 -1.83 17.00
N ASN A 89 -26.28 -0.82 17.18
CA ASN A 89 -25.02 -0.62 16.46
C ASN A 89 -23.76 -0.81 17.34
N VAL A 90 -23.85 -1.50 18.49
CA VAL A 90 -22.72 -1.66 19.43
C VAL A 90 -21.48 -2.25 18.76
N TYR A 91 -21.67 -3.26 17.90
CA TYR A 91 -20.56 -3.89 17.20
C TYR A 91 -19.80 -2.89 16.30
N LEU A 92 -20.54 -2.04 15.59
CA LEU A 92 -19.98 -1.00 14.74
C LEU A 92 -19.12 -0.02 15.56
N LEU A 93 -19.64 0.42 16.72
CA LEU A 93 -18.93 1.34 17.62
C LEU A 93 -17.66 0.69 18.20
N ALA A 94 -17.75 -0.57 18.63
CA ALA A 94 -16.61 -1.32 19.16
C ALA A 94 -15.51 -1.50 18.12
N ALA A 95 -15.87 -1.90 16.89
CA ALA A 95 -14.94 -2.06 15.78
C ALA A 95 -14.19 -0.75 15.48
N GLN A 96 -14.90 0.39 15.40
CA GLN A 96 -14.29 1.69 15.15
C GLN A 96 -13.23 2.08 16.21
N VAL A 97 -13.50 1.81 17.48
CA VAL A 97 -12.58 2.14 18.59
C VAL A 97 -11.32 1.28 18.53
N VAL A 98 -11.48 -0.04 18.34
CA VAL A 98 -10.36 -1.00 18.28
C VAL A 98 -9.51 -0.77 17.03
N ASP A 99 -10.14 -0.56 15.88
CA ASP A 99 -9.44 -0.40 14.61
C ASP A 99 -8.64 0.90 14.52
N ALA A 100 -9.09 1.97 15.18
CA ALA A 100 -8.31 3.20 15.27
C ALA A 100 -6.93 3.00 15.91
N ARG A 101 -6.76 1.98 16.76
CA ARG A 101 -5.50 1.58 17.38
C ARG A 101 -4.72 0.59 16.51
N LEU A 102 -5.39 -0.47 16.05
CA LEU A 102 -4.74 -1.54 15.28
C LEU A 102 -4.28 -1.12 13.88
N LEU A 103 -4.93 -0.11 13.28
CA LEU A 103 -4.53 0.45 11.98
C LEU A 103 -3.06 0.90 11.97
N GLN A 104 -2.58 1.51 13.07
CA GLN A 104 -1.20 1.98 13.16
C GLN A 104 -0.21 0.80 13.17
N GLU A 105 -0.58 -0.32 13.78
CA GLU A 105 0.24 -1.53 13.80
C GLU A 105 0.28 -2.18 12.41
N GLU A 106 -0.87 -2.26 11.72
CA GLU A 106 -0.94 -2.73 10.32
C GLU A 106 -0.09 -1.86 9.38
N GLU A 107 -0.13 -0.53 9.52
CA GLU A 107 0.71 0.38 8.75
C GLU A 107 2.20 0.11 8.97
N GLN A 108 2.61 -0.18 10.20
CA GLN A 108 4.00 -0.51 10.52
C GLN A 108 4.42 -1.83 9.88
N ILE A 109 3.57 -2.86 9.91
CA ILE A 109 3.86 -4.16 9.27
C ILE A 109 4.04 -3.97 7.76
N LEU A 110 3.11 -3.27 7.10
CA LEU A 110 3.19 -2.96 5.68
C LEU A 110 4.44 -2.13 5.32
N ASN A 111 4.78 -1.13 6.14
CA ASN A 111 5.98 -0.31 5.94
C ASN A 111 7.27 -1.14 6.06
N ARG A 112 7.32 -2.09 7.00
CA ARG A 112 8.45 -2.99 7.16
C ARG A 112 8.60 -3.90 5.95
N GLN A 113 7.49 -4.44 5.44
CA GLN A 113 7.51 -5.28 4.24
C GLN A 113 8.03 -4.50 3.01
N VAL A 114 7.44 -3.33 2.73
CA VAL A 114 7.86 -2.49 1.59
C VAL A 114 9.33 -2.07 1.73
N SER A 115 9.76 -1.69 2.93
CA SER A 115 11.16 -1.32 3.19
C SER A 115 12.10 -2.51 2.97
N ARG A 116 11.70 -3.72 3.39
CA ARG A 116 12.49 -4.95 3.22
C ARG A 116 12.63 -5.32 1.75
N GLU A 117 11.53 -5.29 0.98
CA GLU A 117 11.56 -5.54 -0.47
C GLU A 117 12.42 -4.51 -1.20
N LEU A 118 12.31 -3.24 -0.82
CA LEU A 118 13.12 -2.16 -1.38
C LEU A 118 14.62 -2.36 -1.08
N GLU A 119 14.95 -2.75 0.14
CA GLU A 119 16.33 -3.00 0.54
C GLU A 119 16.93 -4.20 -0.20
N GLN A 120 16.18 -5.30 -0.31
CA GLN A 120 16.59 -6.46 -1.11
C GLN A 120 16.81 -6.08 -2.57
N TRP A 121 15.90 -5.29 -3.15
CA TRP A 121 16.04 -4.82 -4.52
C TRP A 121 17.28 -3.91 -4.71
N ARG A 122 17.56 -3.03 -3.74
CA ARG A 122 18.76 -2.17 -3.74
C ARG A 122 20.05 -2.99 -3.66
N GLN A 123 20.08 -4.00 -2.81
CA GLN A 123 21.21 -4.92 -2.69
C GLN A 123 21.42 -5.72 -3.98
N GLY A 124 20.35 -6.22 -4.60
CA GLY A 124 20.40 -6.88 -5.90
C GLY A 124 20.91 -5.95 -7.01
N LEU A 125 20.40 -4.71 -7.09
CA LEU A 125 20.89 -3.69 -8.02
C LEU A 125 22.40 -3.43 -7.82
N LYS A 126 22.87 -3.36 -6.58
CA LYS A 126 24.30 -3.19 -6.29
C LYS A 126 25.12 -4.34 -6.88
N ALA A 127 24.71 -5.58 -6.62
CA ALA A 127 25.39 -6.77 -7.11
C ALA A 127 25.41 -6.81 -8.65
N ASP A 128 24.26 -6.57 -9.29
CA ASP A 128 24.14 -6.51 -10.75
C ASP A 128 25.08 -5.44 -11.35
N LEU A 129 25.17 -4.26 -10.72
CA LEU A 129 26.04 -3.18 -11.20
C LEU A 129 27.52 -3.53 -11.03
N LEU A 130 27.92 -4.15 -9.92
CA LEU A 130 29.30 -4.58 -9.69
C LEU A 130 29.71 -5.71 -10.65
N GLU A 131 28.82 -6.66 -10.92
CA GLU A 131 29.03 -7.71 -11.91
C GLU A 131 29.17 -7.12 -13.32
N MET A 132 28.20 -6.27 -13.72
CA MET A 132 28.26 -5.56 -15.00
C MET A 132 29.57 -4.80 -15.17
N ILE A 133 30.08 -4.11 -14.14
CA ILE A 133 31.36 -3.42 -14.20
C ILE A 133 32.51 -4.41 -14.40
N ARG A 134 32.54 -5.51 -13.63
CA ARG A 134 33.62 -6.52 -13.70
C ARG A 134 33.72 -7.21 -15.05
N ASP A 135 32.59 -7.43 -15.71
CA ASP A 135 32.51 -8.14 -16.99
C ASP A 135 33.03 -7.31 -18.18
N GLN A 136 33.35 -6.02 -17.99
CA GLN A 136 33.84 -5.18 -19.08
C GLN A 136 35.33 -5.44 -19.34
N GLU A 137 35.65 -6.04 -20.48
CA GLU A 137 37.04 -6.35 -20.87
C GLU A 137 37.71 -5.25 -21.71
N ASP A 138 36.93 -4.38 -22.36
CA ASP A 138 37.43 -3.25 -23.17
C ASP A 138 37.36 -1.93 -22.39
N PHE A 139 38.33 -1.04 -22.63
CA PHE A 139 38.39 0.28 -21.99
C PHE A 139 37.16 1.13 -22.32
N PHE A 140 36.70 1.12 -23.57
CA PHE A 140 35.55 1.93 -23.97
C PHE A 140 34.26 1.43 -23.30
N ASP A 141 34.09 0.11 -23.22
CA ASP A 141 32.92 -0.49 -22.60
C ASP A 141 32.94 -0.30 -21.07
N ALA A 142 34.11 -0.43 -20.44
CA ALA A 142 34.30 -0.09 -19.02
C ALA A 142 34.01 1.39 -18.72
N THR A 143 34.34 2.30 -19.65
CA THR A 143 34.02 3.73 -19.50
C THR A 143 32.52 3.98 -19.72
N ASP A 144 31.90 3.27 -20.66
CA ASP A 144 30.47 3.37 -20.99
C ASP A 144 29.56 2.82 -19.87
N ALA A 145 30.04 1.87 -19.06
CA ALA A 145 29.35 1.42 -17.85
C ALA A 145 29.00 2.59 -16.90
N ALA A 146 29.80 3.66 -16.88
CA ALA A 146 29.53 4.87 -16.10
C ALA A 146 28.21 5.57 -16.47
N ILE A 147 27.77 5.43 -17.73
CA ILE A 147 26.51 6.00 -18.22
C ILE A 147 25.33 5.30 -17.59
N THR A 148 25.42 3.97 -17.50
CA THR A 148 24.40 3.14 -16.89
C THR A 148 24.39 3.29 -15.37
N VAL A 149 25.57 3.29 -14.72
CA VAL A 149 25.71 3.55 -13.27
C VAL A 149 25.12 4.91 -12.88
N ARG A 150 25.35 5.96 -13.69
CA ARG A 150 24.78 7.29 -13.44
C ARG A 150 23.25 7.30 -13.46
N GLY A 151 22.62 6.41 -14.24
CA GLY A 151 21.17 6.27 -14.28
C GLY A 151 20.56 5.90 -12.91
N TYR A 152 21.35 5.27 -12.04
CA TYR A 152 20.94 4.80 -10.71
C TYR A 152 21.55 5.62 -9.56
N LEU A 153 21.99 6.85 -9.83
CA LEU A 153 22.73 7.67 -8.86
C LEU A 153 21.96 7.85 -7.54
N ASN A 154 20.66 8.10 -7.61
CA ASN A 154 19.85 8.38 -6.41
C ASN A 154 19.71 7.12 -5.56
N GLU A 155 19.45 5.98 -6.19
CA GLU A 155 19.32 4.68 -5.55
C GLU A 155 20.64 4.29 -4.86
N LEU A 156 21.78 4.49 -5.53
CA LEU A 156 23.11 4.23 -4.98
C LEU A 156 23.43 5.10 -3.75
N LYS A 157 22.98 6.36 -3.74
CA LYS A 157 23.13 7.26 -2.58
C LYS A 157 22.24 6.85 -1.42
N GLU A 158 20.97 6.55 -1.70
CA GLU A 158 19.99 6.17 -0.68
C GLU A 158 20.38 4.88 0.04
N MET A 159 21.06 3.96 -0.64
CA MET A 159 21.58 2.71 -0.05
C MET A 159 23.04 2.81 0.42
N GLY A 160 23.69 3.97 0.31
CA GLY A 160 25.06 4.19 0.77
C GLY A 160 26.13 3.38 0.03
N ALA A 161 25.87 2.95 -1.21
CA ALA A 161 26.77 2.09 -1.97
C ALA A 161 27.46 2.79 -3.15
N LEU A 162 27.23 4.10 -3.32
CA LEU A 162 27.83 4.88 -4.39
C LEU A 162 29.37 4.78 -4.40
N GLU A 163 29.98 4.79 -3.21
CA GLU A 163 31.43 4.76 -3.07
C GLU A 163 32.03 3.47 -3.64
N GLU A 164 31.51 2.33 -3.17
CA GLU A 164 31.92 0.99 -3.59
C GLU A 164 31.78 0.79 -5.11
N VAL A 165 30.64 1.22 -5.69
CA VAL A 165 30.37 1.06 -7.12
C VAL A 165 31.28 1.95 -7.97
N VAL A 166 31.53 3.19 -7.54
CA VAL A 166 32.42 4.11 -8.27
C VAL A 166 33.88 3.68 -8.16
N GLU A 167 34.31 3.16 -7.01
CA GLU A 167 35.65 2.59 -6.86
C GLU A 167 35.86 1.38 -7.76
N ALA A 168 34.90 0.45 -7.80
CA ALA A 168 34.94 -0.68 -8.72
C ALA A 168 35.02 -0.24 -10.19
N LEU A 169 34.26 0.80 -10.56
CA LEU A 169 34.27 1.38 -11.90
C LEU A 169 35.63 1.99 -12.26
N VAL A 170 36.21 2.79 -11.35
CA VAL A 170 37.53 3.42 -11.53
C VAL A 170 38.61 2.35 -11.69
N ASP A 171 38.59 1.33 -10.83
CA ASP A 171 39.52 0.21 -10.90
C ASP A 171 39.42 -0.53 -12.23
N GLN A 172 38.21 -0.83 -12.69
CA GLN A 172 38.03 -1.56 -13.95
C GLN A 172 38.52 -0.75 -15.16
N ILE A 173 38.18 0.54 -15.22
CA ILE A 173 38.63 1.44 -16.30
C ILE A 173 40.16 1.51 -16.33
N ASN A 174 40.78 1.59 -15.16
CA ASN A 174 42.24 1.66 -15.06
C ASN A 174 42.93 0.33 -15.42
N ARG A 175 42.32 -0.81 -15.10
CA ARG A 175 42.82 -2.15 -15.47
C ARG A 175 42.76 -2.41 -16.98
N THR A 176 41.71 -1.94 -17.64
CA THR A 176 41.49 -2.11 -19.09
C THR A 176 42.19 -1.04 -19.93
N SER A 177 42.71 0.02 -19.30
CA SER A 177 43.47 1.08 -19.98
C SER A 177 44.89 0.66 -20.34
N ALA A 178 45.18 0.63 -21.64
CA ALA A 178 46.54 0.43 -22.16
C ALA A 178 47.51 1.60 -21.87
N ARG A 179 47.00 2.78 -21.44
CA ARG A 179 47.79 4.00 -21.21
C ARG A 179 48.13 4.23 -19.73
N GLY A 180 47.85 3.26 -18.86
CA GLY A 180 47.94 3.42 -17.40
C GLY A 180 46.68 4.05 -16.79
N PRO A 181 46.72 4.48 -15.52
CA PRO A 181 45.51 4.93 -14.81
C PRO A 181 44.99 6.27 -15.37
N VAL A 182 43.75 6.26 -15.87
CA VAL A 182 43.06 7.40 -16.49
C VAL A 182 41.93 7.95 -15.61
N ALA A 183 41.30 7.10 -14.81
CA ALA A 183 40.25 7.49 -13.87
C ALA A 183 40.82 7.63 -12.45
N ARG A 184 40.41 8.67 -11.73
CA ARG A 184 40.81 8.94 -10.34
C ARG A 184 39.66 9.53 -9.55
N ILE A 185 39.70 9.32 -8.24
CA ILE A 185 38.78 9.92 -7.28
C ILE A 185 39.53 11.08 -6.62
N ASP A 186 39.43 12.28 -7.20
CA ASP A 186 40.17 13.45 -6.71
C ASP A 186 39.37 14.26 -5.65
N ASN A 187 38.04 14.14 -5.65
CA ASN A 187 37.12 14.83 -4.73
C ASN A 187 36.07 13.86 -4.18
N SER A 188 34.81 13.93 -4.64
CA SER A 188 33.74 12.99 -4.26
C SER A 188 33.50 11.93 -5.35
N HIS A 189 33.00 10.77 -4.94
CA HIS A 189 32.60 9.70 -5.86
C HIS A 189 31.53 10.15 -6.87
N GLU A 190 30.67 11.11 -6.50
CA GLU A 190 29.73 11.75 -7.44
C GLU A 190 30.43 12.54 -8.55
N GLN A 191 31.43 13.35 -8.18
CA GLN A 191 32.18 14.15 -9.15
C GLN A 191 33.05 13.26 -10.04
N ALA A 192 33.64 12.20 -9.46
CA ALA A 192 34.36 11.19 -10.22
C ALA A 192 33.45 10.49 -11.24
N LEU A 193 32.26 10.04 -10.82
CA LEU A 193 31.27 9.43 -11.72
C LEU A 193 30.83 10.40 -12.82
N PHE A 194 30.60 11.67 -12.50
CA PHE A 194 30.23 12.69 -13.49
C PHE A 194 31.36 12.95 -14.50
N PHE A 195 32.61 12.98 -14.04
CA PHE A 195 33.79 13.12 -14.89
C PHE A 195 33.91 11.93 -15.86
N ILE A 196 33.84 10.71 -15.36
CA ILE A 196 33.92 9.49 -16.16
C ILE A 196 32.77 9.43 -17.17
N TYR A 197 31.54 9.74 -16.73
CA TYR A 197 30.38 9.85 -17.62
C TYR A 197 30.63 10.82 -18.78
N THR A 198 31.21 12.00 -18.48
CA THR A 198 31.46 13.02 -19.51
C THR A 198 32.48 12.50 -20.53
N LYS A 199 33.51 11.79 -20.06
CA LYS A 199 34.50 11.14 -20.92
C LYS A 199 33.91 10.00 -21.74
N ALA A 200 33.00 9.21 -21.18
CA ALA A 200 32.26 8.18 -21.89
C ALA A 200 31.46 8.78 -23.06
N MET A 201 30.72 9.86 -22.81
CA MET A 201 29.96 10.57 -23.85
C MET A 201 30.85 11.18 -24.94
N GLU A 202 32.00 11.76 -24.56
CA GLU A 202 33.00 12.24 -25.52
C GLU A 202 33.54 11.09 -26.39
N ASN A 203 33.87 9.94 -25.79
CA ASN A 203 34.38 8.77 -26.51
C ASN A 203 33.34 8.22 -27.50
N ARG A 204 32.07 8.15 -27.10
CA ARG A 204 30.96 7.76 -27.99
C ARG A 204 30.79 8.69 -29.18
N SER A 205 30.82 10.00 -28.93
CA SER A 205 30.70 11.00 -30.01
C SER A 205 31.78 10.85 -31.09
N ARG A 206 32.96 10.32 -30.73
CA ARG A 206 34.09 10.11 -31.64
C ARG A 206 34.06 8.76 -32.35
N THR A 207 33.48 7.73 -31.72
CA THR A 207 33.54 6.33 -32.18
C THR A 207 32.23 5.84 -32.79
N GLY A 208 31.11 6.52 -32.56
CA GLY A 208 29.80 6.15 -33.09
C GLY A 208 29.18 4.87 -32.50
N ARG A 209 29.74 4.36 -31.38
CA ARG A 209 29.23 3.17 -30.68
C ARG A 209 27.92 3.46 -29.93
N THR A 210 26.99 2.50 -29.92
CA THR A 210 25.72 2.55 -29.18
C THR A 210 25.85 1.94 -27.79
N ASN A 211 25.01 2.37 -26.85
CA ASN A 211 24.99 1.83 -25.48
C ASN A 211 24.20 0.53 -25.40
N ASP A 212 24.89 -0.60 -25.35
CA ASP A 212 24.25 -1.89 -25.06
C ASP A 212 24.54 -2.38 -23.63
N ILE A 213 25.26 -1.59 -22.83
CA ILE A 213 25.67 -1.98 -21.48
C ILE A 213 24.51 -1.72 -20.50
N LYS A 214 23.88 -2.80 -20.06
CA LYS A 214 22.84 -2.78 -19.03
C LYS A 214 23.15 -3.83 -17.96
N PRO A 215 22.84 -3.56 -16.68
CA PRO A 215 22.94 -4.58 -15.65
C PRO A 215 21.98 -5.71 -16.01
N GLN A 216 22.50 -6.93 -16.05
CA GLN A 216 21.64 -8.11 -16.13
C GLN A 216 20.95 -8.27 -14.78
N THR A 217 19.65 -8.55 -14.78
CA THR A 217 18.85 -8.70 -13.56
C THR A 217 18.99 -10.11 -13.00
N HIS A 218 20.22 -10.50 -12.60
CA HIS A 218 20.47 -11.81 -11.99
C HIS A 218 20.09 -11.80 -10.52
N HIS A 219 20.40 -10.71 -9.82
CA HIS A 219 20.22 -10.62 -8.38
C HIS A 219 18.88 -9.95 -7.99
N ARG A 220 18.05 -9.57 -8.97
CA ARG A 220 16.75 -8.90 -8.77
C ARG A 220 15.69 -9.35 -9.76
N LYS A 221 14.43 -9.37 -9.29
CA LYS A 221 13.25 -9.78 -10.10
C LYS A 221 12.85 -8.81 -11.21
N SER A 222 13.17 -7.52 -11.05
CA SER A 222 12.71 -6.47 -11.96
C SER A 222 13.72 -5.33 -12.00
N GLU A 223 13.85 -4.72 -13.16
CA GLU A 223 14.63 -3.49 -13.36
C GLU A 223 14.02 -2.29 -12.62
N LYS A 224 12.70 -2.31 -12.38
CA LYS A 224 11.99 -1.24 -11.68
C LYS A 224 11.98 -1.46 -10.17
N GLN A 225 12.04 -0.37 -9.43
CA GLN A 225 11.88 -0.36 -7.99
C GLN A 225 10.56 -1.03 -7.57
N PRO A 226 10.56 -1.88 -6.54
CA PRO A 226 9.35 -2.53 -6.05
C PRO A 226 8.40 -1.48 -5.48
N ASN A 227 7.24 -1.34 -6.11
CA ASN A 227 6.08 -0.72 -5.51
C ASN A 227 4.87 -1.59 -5.88
N PRO A 228 4.20 -2.22 -4.90
CA PRO A 228 3.13 -3.16 -5.17
C PRO A 228 1.90 -2.52 -5.84
N TYR A 229 1.81 -1.18 -5.82
CA TYR A 229 0.65 -0.43 -6.28
C TYR A 229 0.88 0.43 -7.52
N LEU A 230 2.13 0.61 -7.99
CA LEU A 230 2.45 1.50 -9.13
C LEU A 230 1.69 1.11 -10.42
N GLU A 231 1.52 -0.18 -10.64
CA GLU A 231 0.88 -0.73 -11.84
C GLU A 231 -0.65 -0.75 -11.76
N LEU A 232 -1.22 -0.38 -10.60
CA LEU A 232 -2.66 -0.34 -10.44
C LEU A 232 -3.24 0.89 -11.14
N GLU A 233 -4.28 0.64 -11.94
CA GLU A 233 -5.05 1.66 -12.64
C GLU A 233 -6.53 1.32 -12.58
N GLY A 234 -7.36 2.34 -12.43
CA GLY A 234 -8.81 2.21 -12.51
C GLY A 234 -9.54 2.99 -11.44
N LYS A 235 -10.86 2.99 -11.52
CA LYS A 235 -11.73 3.69 -10.60
C LYS A 235 -12.37 2.75 -9.60
N VAL A 236 -12.16 3.01 -8.31
CA VAL A 236 -12.68 2.20 -7.21
C VAL A 236 -13.64 3.04 -6.38
N VAL A 237 -14.86 2.54 -6.17
CA VAL A 237 -15.86 3.13 -5.28
C VAL A 237 -15.96 2.27 -4.03
N ILE A 238 -15.81 2.86 -2.85
CA ILE A 238 -15.87 2.15 -1.56
C ILE A 238 -16.95 2.77 -0.69
N TYR A 239 -17.87 1.96 -0.20
CA TYR A 239 -18.86 2.33 0.81
C TYR A 239 -18.44 1.76 2.18
N GLY A 240 -18.55 2.57 3.22
CA GLY A 240 -18.12 2.23 4.58
C GLY A 240 -16.71 2.69 4.89
N GLY A 241 -16.07 2.04 5.86
CA GLY A 241 -14.80 2.51 6.43
C GLY A 241 -14.96 3.70 7.38
N HIS A 242 -13.84 4.07 8.01
CA HIS A 242 -13.68 5.29 8.77
C HIS A 242 -12.61 6.18 8.11
N GLU A 243 -12.58 7.47 8.46
CA GLU A 243 -11.68 8.46 7.83
C GLU A 243 -10.19 8.06 7.87
N ARG A 244 -9.72 7.49 8.99
CA ARG A 244 -8.31 7.05 9.10
C ARG A 244 -7.95 5.93 8.12
N LEU A 245 -8.84 4.96 7.90
CA LEU A 245 -8.62 3.86 6.96
C LEU A 245 -8.58 4.39 5.53
N GLU A 246 -9.50 5.31 5.20
CA GLU A 246 -9.49 6.01 3.92
C GLU A 246 -8.16 6.73 3.70
N ALA A 247 -7.71 7.53 4.67
CA ALA A 247 -6.45 8.28 4.58
C ALA A 247 -5.24 7.35 4.40
N ALA A 248 -5.19 6.24 5.14
CA ALA A 248 -4.15 5.23 5.05
C ALA A 248 -4.11 4.57 3.65
N VAL A 249 -5.27 4.13 3.14
CA VAL A 249 -5.37 3.53 1.79
C VAL A 249 -4.97 4.55 0.72
N ARG A 250 -5.47 5.79 0.79
CA ARG A 250 -5.10 6.86 -0.16
C ARG A 250 -3.60 7.15 -0.14
N SER A 251 -2.98 7.16 1.03
CA SER A 251 -1.53 7.36 1.18
C SER A 251 -0.74 6.28 0.45
N LYS A 252 -1.12 5.01 0.60
CA LYS A 252 -0.47 3.87 -0.07
C LYS A 252 -0.67 3.87 -1.59
N LEU A 253 -1.82 4.35 -2.06
CA LEU A 253 -2.15 4.41 -3.48
C LEU A 253 -1.70 5.71 -4.16
N ARG A 254 -1.05 6.66 -3.46
CA ARG A 254 -0.71 8.00 -4.00
C ARG A 254 0.10 7.98 -5.30
N GLY A 255 0.92 6.96 -5.51
CA GLY A 255 1.74 6.78 -6.72
C GLY A 255 1.06 5.97 -7.83
N SER A 256 -0.13 5.44 -7.60
CA SER A 256 -0.88 4.63 -8.56
C SER A 256 -1.83 5.48 -9.41
N ASN A 257 -2.28 4.94 -10.54
CA ASN A 257 -3.32 5.56 -11.37
C ASN A 257 -4.74 5.20 -10.89
N VAL A 258 -4.89 4.91 -9.60
CA VAL A 258 -6.18 4.54 -9.00
C VAL A 258 -6.96 5.78 -8.59
N VAL A 259 -8.16 5.93 -9.15
CA VAL A 259 -9.12 6.95 -8.74
C VAL A 259 -10.00 6.37 -7.63
N LEU A 260 -9.76 6.80 -6.39
CA LEU A 260 -10.49 6.31 -5.23
C LEU A 260 -11.62 7.27 -4.83
N VAL A 261 -12.86 6.79 -4.93
CA VAL A 261 -14.06 7.44 -4.42
C VAL A 261 -14.48 6.69 -3.15
N TRP A 262 -14.49 7.37 -2.02
CA TRP A 262 -14.77 6.76 -0.72
C TRP A 262 -16.00 7.42 -0.08
N CYS A 263 -16.87 6.60 0.51
CA CYS A 263 -18.07 7.04 1.21
C CYS A 263 -18.14 6.41 2.59
N ASN A 264 -17.64 7.12 3.59
CA ASN A 264 -17.77 6.71 4.99
C ASN A 264 -19.08 7.23 5.61
N ALA A 265 -19.44 6.75 6.80
CA ALA A 265 -20.66 7.16 7.49
C ALA A 265 -20.59 8.62 7.98
N ASP A 266 -19.39 9.11 8.29
CA ASP A 266 -19.13 10.44 8.86
C ASP A 266 -19.25 11.57 7.83
N SER A 267 -19.11 11.23 6.55
CA SER A 267 -19.16 12.11 5.37
C SER A 267 -20.52 12.76 5.10
N GLY A 268 -21.59 12.23 5.70
CA GLY A 268 -22.95 12.71 5.50
C GLY A 268 -23.60 12.33 4.14
N PRO A 269 -24.87 12.71 3.91
CA PRO A 269 -25.69 12.21 2.80
C PRO A 269 -25.24 12.67 1.41
N SER A 270 -24.59 13.82 1.30
CA SER A 270 -24.19 14.43 0.03
C SER A 270 -23.10 13.62 -0.69
N LEU A 271 -22.15 13.04 0.05
CA LEU A 271 -21.09 12.22 -0.51
C LEU A 271 -21.61 10.87 -1.03
N TRP A 272 -22.71 10.36 -0.46
CA TRP A 272 -23.39 9.17 -0.98
C TRP A 272 -23.98 9.38 -2.37
N GLU A 273 -24.65 10.51 -2.59
CA GLU A 273 -25.18 10.87 -3.91
C GLU A 273 -24.05 11.08 -4.94
N GLN A 274 -22.93 11.64 -4.50
CA GLN A 274 -21.73 11.75 -5.33
C GLN A 274 -21.15 10.38 -5.71
N ALA A 275 -21.08 9.42 -4.79
CA ALA A 275 -20.62 8.06 -5.14
C ALA A 275 -21.59 7.35 -6.09
N GLU A 276 -22.90 7.53 -5.95
CA GLU A 276 -23.87 6.98 -6.90
C GLU A 276 -23.59 7.44 -8.34
N SER A 277 -23.25 8.73 -8.51
CA SER A 277 -22.87 9.28 -9.83
C SER A 277 -21.61 8.64 -10.42
N HIS A 278 -20.77 8.04 -9.57
CA HIS A 278 -19.51 7.43 -9.94
C HIS A 278 -19.60 5.92 -10.19
N LEU A 279 -20.69 5.25 -9.80
CA LEU A 279 -20.88 3.80 -9.95
C LEU A 279 -20.82 3.31 -11.40
N ILE A 280 -21.40 4.08 -12.33
CA ILE A 280 -21.46 3.69 -13.75
C ILE A 280 -20.04 3.57 -14.34
N SER A 281 -19.15 4.50 -13.96
CA SER A 281 -17.76 4.55 -14.41
C SER A 281 -16.78 3.78 -13.51
N ALA A 282 -17.28 3.14 -12.45
CA ALA A 282 -16.42 2.41 -11.52
C ALA A 282 -15.98 1.06 -12.12
N ASP A 283 -14.70 0.75 -11.98
CA ASP A 283 -14.13 -0.55 -12.33
C ASP A 283 -14.37 -1.57 -11.22
N LEU A 284 -14.33 -1.11 -9.96
CA LEU A 284 -14.64 -1.90 -8.78
C LEU A 284 -15.55 -1.12 -7.83
N VAL A 285 -16.40 -1.88 -7.14
CA VAL A 285 -17.22 -1.36 -6.05
C VAL A 285 -17.08 -2.27 -4.84
N PHE A 286 -16.73 -1.69 -3.69
CA PHE A 286 -16.62 -2.39 -2.41
C PHE A 286 -17.63 -1.84 -1.40
N ILE A 287 -18.12 -2.73 -0.53
CA ILE A 287 -18.88 -2.35 0.66
C ILE A 287 -18.18 -2.98 1.88
N ILE A 288 -17.64 -2.13 2.75
CA ILE A 288 -17.00 -2.54 4.00
C ILE A 288 -18.08 -2.68 5.07
N THR A 289 -18.51 -3.91 5.29
CA THR A 289 -19.68 -4.27 6.11
C THR A 289 -19.43 -4.07 7.61
N THR A 290 -18.17 -4.11 8.06
CA THR A 290 -17.81 -3.85 9.46
C THR A 290 -18.08 -2.42 9.90
N TYR A 291 -18.17 -1.46 8.96
CA TYR A 291 -18.37 -0.05 9.26
C TYR A 291 -19.63 0.57 8.66
N THR A 292 -20.52 -0.25 8.11
CA THR A 292 -21.76 0.23 7.51
C THR A 292 -22.94 -0.37 8.24
N SER A 293 -23.87 0.51 8.65
CA SER A 293 -25.14 0.03 9.18
C SER A 293 -25.87 -0.80 8.12
N HIS A 294 -26.71 -1.73 8.57
CA HIS A 294 -27.50 -2.58 7.68
C HIS A 294 -28.31 -1.75 6.66
N LYS A 295 -28.87 -0.62 7.11
CA LYS A 295 -29.63 0.31 6.26
C LYS A 295 -28.77 0.92 5.14
N LEU A 296 -27.53 1.30 5.44
CA LEU A 296 -26.60 1.86 4.45
C LEU A 296 -26.10 0.79 3.48
N THR A 297 -25.84 -0.41 3.97
CA THR A 297 -25.44 -1.56 3.15
C THR A 297 -26.51 -1.91 2.10
N GLU A 298 -27.77 -1.98 2.51
CA GLU A 298 -28.89 -2.24 1.59
C GLU A 298 -29.07 -1.12 0.56
N LYS A 299 -28.92 0.15 0.98
CA LYS A 299 -28.95 1.28 0.05
C LYS A 299 -27.82 1.18 -0.99
N ALA A 300 -26.59 0.88 -0.55
CA ALA A 300 -25.44 0.72 -1.43
C ALA A 300 -25.67 -0.41 -2.46
N LYS A 301 -26.17 -1.57 -2.02
CA LYS A 301 -26.51 -2.70 -2.92
C LYS A 301 -27.53 -2.28 -3.98
N LEU A 302 -28.59 -1.58 -3.57
CA LEU A 302 -29.64 -1.12 -4.47
C LEU A 302 -29.09 -0.17 -5.54
N SER A 303 -28.23 0.78 -5.14
CA SER A 303 -27.60 1.72 -6.06
C SER A 303 -26.62 1.03 -7.02
N CYS A 304 -25.86 0.03 -6.55
CA CYS A 304 -25.01 -0.80 -7.40
C CYS A 304 -25.84 -1.60 -8.43
N SER A 305 -26.95 -2.20 -8.00
CA SER A 305 -27.85 -2.95 -8.88
C SER A 305 -28.45 -2.06 -9.97
N LYS A 306 -28.83 -0.82 -9.64
CA LYS A 306 -29.31 0.16 -10.63
C LYS A 306 -28.24 0.52 -11.67
N ALA A 307 -26.97 0.56 -11.26
CA ALA A 307 -25.83 0.81 -12.13
C ALA A 307 -25.32 -0.45 -12.88
N GLY A 308 -25.96 -1.61 -12.68
CA GLY A 308 -25.52 -2.88 -13.28
C GLY A 308 -24.18 -3.40 -12.74
N LYS A 309 -23.81 -3.01 -11.51
CA LYS A 309 -22.56 -3.41 -10.84
C LYS A 309 -22.86 -4.37 -9.69
N VAL A 310 -21.99 -5.36 -9.51
CA VAL A 310 -22.03 -6.26 -8.35
C VAL A 310 -20.97 -5.81 -7.35
N PRO A 311 -21.36 -5.30 -6.17
CA PRO A 311 -20.40 -4.87 -5.17
C PRO A 311 -19.75 -6.09 -4.49
N GLN A 312 -18.47 -5.97 -4.17
CA GLN A 312 -17.76 -6.94 -3.34
C GLN A 312 -17.88 -6.57 -1.87
N MET A 313 -18.26 -7.55 -1.04
CA MET A 313 -18.41 -7.36 0.39
C MET A 313 -17.08 -7.62 1.09
N LEU A 314 -16.58 -6.62 1.82
CA LEU A 314 -15.40 -6.73 2.65
C LEU A 314 -15.84 -6.79 4.11
N ASN A 315 -15.70 -7.96 4.71
CA ASN A 315 -16.01 -8.20 6.12
C ASN A 315 -14.87 -7.79 7.06
N SER A 316 -13.96 -6.94 6.59
CA SER A 316 -12.77 -6.52 7.32
C SER A 316 -12.53 -5.04 7.09
N GLY A 317 -12.23 -4.35 8.18
CA GLY A 317 -11.78 -2.97 8.17
C GLY A 317 -10.26 -2.78 8.09
N GLY A 318 -9.49 -3.87 8.12
CA GLY A 318 -8.03 -3.79 8.06
C GLY A 318 -7.50 -3.18 6.76
N LEU A 319 -6.44 -2.40 6.90
CA LEU A 319 -5.73 -1.73 5.83
C LEU A 319 -5.21 -2.73 4.79
N THR A 320 -4.53 -3.79 5.24
CA THR A 320 -3.92 -4.78 4.34
C THR A 320 -4.97 -5.45 3.46
N ARG A 321 -6.00 -6.04 4.06
CA ARG A 321 -7.09 -6.71 3.33
C ARG A 321 -7.81 -5.77 2.36
N THR A 322 -7.95 -4.49 2.73
CA THR A 322 -8.54 -3.48 1.84
C THR A 322 -7.65 -3.23 0.62
N LEU A 323 -6.34 -3.07 0.82
CA LEU A 323 -5.37 -2.87 -0.27
C LEU A 323 -5.24 -4.13 -1.16
N GLU A 324 -5.26 -5.31 -0.58
CA GLU A 324 -5.27 -6.58 -1.30
C GLU A 324 -6.51 -6.73 -2.17
N ALA A 325 -7.69 -6.46 -1.62
CA ALA A 325 -8.94 -6.53 -2.36
C ALA A 325 -8.93 -5.56 -3.56
N ILE A 326 -8.44 -4.32 -3.35
CA ILE A 326 -8.27 -3.34 -4.43
C ILE A 326 -7.30 -3.86 -5.48
N SER A 327 -6.11 -4.31 -5.06
CA SER A 327 -5.05 -4.78 -5.94
C SER A 327 -5.49 -5.99 -6.78
N TYR A 328 -6.03 -7.01 -6.12
CA TYR A 328 -6.54 -8.21 -6.75
C TYR A 328 -7.69 -7.90 -7.72
N GLY A 329 -8.64 -7.07 -7.29
CA GLY A 329 -9.77 -6.68 -8.13
C GLY A 329 -9.33 -5.96 -9.40
N LEU A 330 -8.41 -5.00 -9.29
CA LEU A 330 -7.98 -4.18 -10.43
C LEU A 330 -7.12 -5.01 -11.39
N LYS A 331 -6.21 -5.85 -10.86
CA LYS A 331 -5.43 -6.78 -11.68
C LYS A 331 -6.32 -7.77 -12.44
N THR A 332 -7.37 -8.29 -11.79
CA THR A 332 -8.34 -9.19 -12.45
C THR A 332 -9.10 -8.48 -13.58
N GLN A 333 -9.51 -7.22 -13.37
CA GLN A 333 -10.15 -6.41 -14.42
C GLN A 333 -9.21 -6.16 -15.59
N LEU A 334 -7.95 -5.82 -15.31
CA LEU A 334 -6.92 -5.60 -16.32
C LEU A 334 -6.67 -6.86 -17.15
N LEU A 335 -6.52 -8.02 -16.51
CA LEU A 335 -6.40 -9.31 -17.20
C LEU A 335 -7.63 -9.61 -18.08
N THR A 336 -8.83 -9.36 -17.56
CA THR A 336 -10.08 -9.58 -18.33
C THR A 336 -10.13 -8.70 -19.58
N ARG A 337 -9.69 -7.44 -19.48
CA ARG A 337 -9.59 -6.53 -20.64
C ARG A 337 -8.60 -7.04 -21.68
N GLN A 338 -7.41 -7.47 -21.24
CA GLN A 338 -6.36 -7.99 -22.11
C GLN A 338 -6.78 -9.27 -22.84
N VAL A 339 -7.52 -10.16 -22.17
CA VAL A 339 -8.07 -11.38 -22.80
C VAL A 339 -9.13 -11.01 -23.83
N ARG A 340 -10.05 -10.09 -23.51
CA ARG A 340 -11.08 -9.63 -24.46
C ARG A 340 -10.49 -8.95 -25.68
N SER A 341 -9.45 -8.12 -25.52
CA SER A 341 -8.79 -7.44 -26.64
C SER A 341 -7.99 -8.38 -27.55
N LYS A 342 -7.62 -9.57 -27.07
CA LYS A 342 -6.95 -10.60 -27.89
C LYS A 342 -7.92 -11.53 -28.61
N LEU A 343 -9.19 -11.57 -28.17
CA LEU A 343 -10.25 -12.40 -28.73
C LEU A 343 -11.16 -11.65 -29.70
N ALA A 344 -11.11 -10.32 -29.69
CA ALA A 344 -11.73 -9.42 -30.66
C ALA A 344 -10.75 -9.12 -31.79
#